data_AF-A0A920SC40-F1
#
_entry.id   AF-A0A920SC40-F1
#
_cell.length_a   1.000
_cell.length_b   1.000
_cell.length_c   1.000
_cell.angle_alpha   90.00
_cell.angle_beta   90.00
_cell.angle_gamma   90.00
#
_symmetry.space_group_name_H-M   'P 1'
#
loop_
_entity.id
_entity.type
_entity.pdbx_description
1 polymer ?
#
loop_
_entity_poly.entity_id
_entity_poly.type
_entity_poly.pdbx_seq_one_letter_code
_entity_poly.pdbx_strand_id
1 'polypeptide(L)'
;MTDFQQHLFDIGNSHQEVVNNRMYPGGIQEVFTNEEEGFRRSLEVMAAGSQLIKNMPLVSWPDGLTGRPDVLERVDGIPSVFGDFSYRIVEVKSSRRLRDSQKLQAGLYNRVLGLIQGYEPPEYQMVNPGL
;
A
#
# COMPACT_ATOMS: atom_id res chain seq x y z
N MET A 1 -10.94 19.95 -11.41
CA MET A 1 -11.64 19.68 -10.14
C MET A 1 -12.15 21.00 -9.59
N THR A 2 -13.31 21.04 -8.95
CA THR A 2 -13.78 22.24 -8.25
C THR A 2 -13.16 22.34 -6.86
N ASP A 3 -13.06 23.54 -6.29
CA ASP A 3 -12.51 23.76 -4.93
C ASP A 3 -13.21 22.90 -3.86
N PHE A 4 -14.52 22.68 -4.03
CA PHE A 4 -15.30 21.80 -3.17
C PHE A 4 -14.90 20.32 -3.28
N GLN A 5 -14.61 19.84 -4.49
CA GLN A 5 -14.12 18.47 -4.71
C GLN A 5 -12.71 18.28 -4.14
N GLN A 6 -11.84 19.29 -4.26
CA GLN A 6 -10.51 19.26 -3.67
C GLN A 6 -10.59 19.20 -2.13
N HIS A 7 -11.44 20.04 -1.53
CA HIS A 7 -11.62 20.05 -0.08
C HIS A 7 -12.13 18.70 0.48
N LEU A 8 -13.10 18.07 -0.21
CA LEU A 8 -13.57 16.73 0.17
C LEU A 8 -12.48 15.67 0.04
N PHE A 9 -11.61 15.78 -0.97
CA PHE A 9 -10.47 14.89 -1.16
C PHE A 9 -9.44 15.06 -0.04
N ASP A 10 -9.13 16.30 0.33
CA ASP A 10 -8.15 16.61 1.38
C ASP A 10 -8.62 16.12 2.75
N ILE A 11 -9.91 16.32 3.10
CA ILE A 11 -10.51 15.76 4.32
C ILE A 11 -10.39 14.23 4.33
N GLY A 12 -10.64 13.59 3.19
CA GLY A 12 -10.48 12.15 3.03
C GLY A 12 -9.06 11.68 3.33
N ASN A 13 -8.06 12.36 2.73
CA ASN A 13 -6.65 12.04 2.92
C ASN A 13 -6.18 12.26 4.36
N SER A 14 -6.53 13.39 4.98
CA SER A 14 -6.15 13.65 6.38
C SER A 14 -6.77 12.63 7.33
N HIS A 15 -8.02 12.22 7.09
CA HIS A 15 -8.65 11.17 7.89
C HIS A 15 -7.96 9.82 7.71
N GLN A 16 -7.64 9.45 6.48
CA GLN A 16 -6.95 8.21 6.13
C GLN A 16 -5.56 8.16 6.77
N GLU A 17 -4.80 9.26 6.73
CA GLU A 17 -3.49 9.36 7.37
C GLU A 17 -3.56 9.19 8.90
N VAL A 18 -4.55 9.80 9.54
CA VAL A 18 -4.78 9.62 11.00
C VAL A 18 -5.13 8.17 11.34
N VAL A 19 -6.00 7.53 10.56
CA VAL A 19 -6.37 6.12 10.79
C VAL A 19 -5.17 5.21 10.53
N ASN A 20 -4.42 5.44 9.45
CA ASN A 20 -3.21 4.69 9.12
C ASN A 20 -2.20 4.76 10.27
N ASN A 21 -1.90 5.96 10.77
CA ASN A 21 -0.93 6.15 11.85
C ASN A 21 -1.40 5.55 13.18
N ARG A 22 -2.72 5.51 13.43
CA ARG A 22 -3.28 4.91 14.64
C ARG A 22 -3.31 3.38 14.57
N MET A 23 -3.68 2.81 13.43
CA MET A 23 -3.82 1.36 13.24
C MET A 23 -2.49 0.68 12.92
N TYR A 24 -1.59 1.38 12.23
CA TYR A 24 -0.28 0.90 11.77
C TYR A 24 0.84 1.81 12.28
N PRO A 25 1.01 1.91 13.61
CA PRO A 25 2.03 2.77 14.21
C PRO A 25 3.43 2.26 13.86
N GLY A 26 4.39 3.19 13.72
CA GLY A 26 5.79 2.84 13.48
C GLY A 26 6.12 2.34 12.07
N GLY A 27 5.16 2.35 11.13
CA GLY A 27 5.44 2.03 9.73
C GLY A 27 6.41 3.01 9.09
N ILE A 28 7.32 2.48 8.27
CA ILE A 28 8.35 3.26 7.57
C ILE A 28 7.72 3.93 6.35
N GLN A 29 7.99 5.22 6.18
CA GLN A 29 7.70 5.98 4.97
C GLN A 29 8.93 6.83 4.66
N GLU A 30 9.60 6.49 3.56
CA GLU A 30 10.78 7.22 3.12
C GLU A 30 10.41 8.47 2.31
N VAL A 31 11.23 9.50 2.41
CA VAL A 31 11.11 10.69 1.57
C VAL A 31 11.93 10.49 0.30
N PHE A 32 11.35 10.83 -0.84
CA PHE A 32 11.99 10.71 -2.16
C PHE A 32 11.53 11.83 -3.09
N THR A 33 12.32 12.11 -4.11
CA THR A 33 12.10 13.25 -5.01
C THR A 33 11.28 12.89 -6.26
N ASN A 34 11.28 11.62 -6.65
CA ASN A 34 10.57 11.10 -7.81
C ASN A 34 10.20 9.62 -7.61
N GLU A 35 9.31 9.10 -8.46
CA GLU A 35 8.75 7.74 -8.34
C GLU A 35 9.81 6.63 -8.48
N GLU A 36 10.83 6.83 -9.32
CA GLU A 36 11.90 5.85 -9.50
C GLU A 36 12.73 5.71 -8.22
N GLU A 37 13.12 6.84 -7.62
CA GLU A 37 13.80 6.83 -6.32
C GLU A 37 12.90 6.26 -5.23
N GLY A 38 11.62 6.62 -5.23
CA GLY A 38 10.64 6.07 -4.29
C GLY A 38 10.55 4.55 -4.40
N PHE A 39 10.50 4.02 -5.62
CA PHE A 39 10.41 2.57 -5.84
C PHE A 39 11.69 1.85 -5.40
N ARG A 40 12.87 2.40 -5.70
CA ARG A 40 14.14 1.87 -5.20
C ARG A 40 14.13 1.79 -3.67
N ARG A 41 13.69 2.86 -2.99
CA ARG A 41 13.57 2.87 -1.53
C ARG A 41 12.53 1.87 -1.01
N SER A 42 11.41 1.67 -1.71
CA SER A 42 10.45 0.62 -1.38
C SER A 42 11.13 -0.75 -1.32
N LEU A 43 11.92 -1.09 -2.35
CA LEU A 43 12.64 -2.36 -2.42
C LEU A 43 13.65 -2.52 -1.29
N GLU A 44 14.37 -1.45 -0.93
CA GLU A 44 15.34 -1.47 0.18
C GLU A 44 14.65 -1.72 1.52
N VAL A 45 13.55 -1.04 1.79
CA VAL A 45 12.77 -1.21 3.02
C VAL A 45 12.13 -2.60 3.08
N MET A 46 11.68 -3.13 1.92
CA MET A 46 11.13 -4.49 1.80
C MET A 46 12.21 -5.55 2.07
N ALA A 47 13.38 -5.40 1.46
CA ALA A 47 14.53 -6.30 1.64
C ALA A 47 15.08 -6.26 3.07
N ALA A 48 15.00 -5.11 3.75
CA ALA A 48 15.32 -4.99 5.18
C ALA A 48 14.30 -5.72 6.09
N GLY A 49 13.18 -6.20 5.55
CA GLY A 49 12.17 -6.96 6.29
C GLY A 49 11.38 -6.12 7.29
N SER A 50 11.18 -4.84 6.97
CA SER A 50 10.42 -3.91 7.81
C SER A 50 8.99 -4.42 8.03
N GLN A 51 8.49 -4.37 9.26
CA GLN A 51 7.18 -4.93 9.59
C GLN A 51 6.03 -4.22 8.88
N LEU A 52 6.12 -2.89 8.76
CA LEU A 52 5.10 -2.04 8.15
C LEU A 52 5.78 -0.98 7.27
N ILE A 53 5.29 -0.83 6.05
CA ILE A 53 5.75 0.19 5.09
C ILE A 53 4.53 0.98 4.62
N LYS A 54 4.58 2.31 4.64
CA LYS A 54 3.43 3.17 4.38
C LYS A 54 3.63 4.03 3.15
N ASN A 55 2.61 4.11 2.30
CA ASN A 55 2.54 5.08 1.20
C ASN A 55 3.79 5.12 0.30
N MET A 56 4.42 3.98 0.10
CA MET A 56 5.60 3.81 -0.76
C MET A 56 5.17 3.26 -2.12
N PRO A 57 5.78 3.69 -3.23
CA PRO A 57 5.36 3.28 -4.56
C PRO A 57 5.79 1.84 -4.88
N LEU A 58 4.94 1.16 -5.66
CA LEU A 58 5.19 -0.13 -6.29
C LEU A 58 5.16 0.06 -7.80
N VAL A 59 6.12 -0.53 -8.51
CA VAL A 59 6.18 -0.41 -9.97
C VAL A 59 6.54 -1.75 -10.61
N SER A 60 5.79 -2.14 -11.62
CA SER A 60 6.21 -3.13 -12.61
C SER A 60 6.30 -2.47 -13.99
N TRP A 61 7.51 -2.09 -14.38
CA TRP A 61 7.76 -1.46 -15.68
C TRP A 61 7.41 -2.35 -16.88
N PRO A 62 7.74 -3.66 -16.89
CA PRO A 62 7.38 -4.55 -18.00
C PRO A 62 5.87 -4.64 -18.27
N ASP A 63 5.07 -4.52 -17.20
CA ASP A 63 3.60 -4.58 -17.29
C ASP A 63 2.95 -3.20 -17.41
N GLY A 64 3.73 -2.12 -17.26
CA GLY A 64 3.21 -0.75 -17.22
C GLY A 64 2.29 -0.48 -16.03
N LEU A 65 2.46 -1.21 -14.92
CA LEU A 65 1.60 -1.13 -13.75
C LEU A 65 2.30 -0.41 -12.59
N THR A 66 1.53 0.40 -11.87
CA THR A 66 2.00 1.09 -10.67
C THR A 66 0.98 0.97 -9.53
N GLY A 67 1.46 1.08 -8.31
CA GLY A 67 0.63 1.07 -7.12
C GLY A 67 1.19 1.96 -6.02
N ARG A 68 0.31 2.41 -5.13
CA ARG A 68 0.67 3.19 -3.95
C ARG A 68 -0.25 2.75 -2.80
N PRO A 69 0.01 1.56 -2.23
CA PRO A 69 -0.81 1.07 -1.15
C PRO A 69 -0.68 1.95 0.09
N ASP A 70 -1.74 2.00 0.89
CA ASP A 70 -1.71 2.67 2.18
C ASP A 70 -0.63 2.06 3.09
N VAL A 71 -0.66 0.73 3.19
CA VAL A 71 0.27 -0.05 4.00
C VAL A 71 0.64 -1.36 3.27
N LEU A 72 1.92 -1.69 3.32
CA LEU A 72 2.43 -3.04 3.14
C LEU A 72 2.74 -3.61 4.52
N GLU A 73 2.19 -4.77 4.81
CA GLU A 73 2.42 -5.49 6.07
C GLU A 73 3.19 -6.77 5.79
N ARG A 74 4.27 -6.98 6.52
CA ARG A 74 5.08 -8.19 6.42
C ARG A 74 4.31 -9.39 6.97
N VAL A 75 4.39 -10.51 6.26
CA VAL A 75 3.84 -11.81 6.64
C VAL A 75 4.99 -12.80 6.74
N ASP A 76 5.28 -13.24 7.96
CA ASP A 76 6.33 -14.21 8.25
C ASP A 76 5.94 -15.64 7.82
N GLY A 77 6.92 -16.44 7.42
CA GLY A 77 6.74 -17.85 7.08
C GLY A 77 6.20 -18.11 5.67
N ILE A 78 5.97 -17.05 4.88
CA ILE A 78 5.61 -17.15 3.46
C ILE A 78 6.77 -16.56 2.65
N PRO A 79 7.62 -17.38 2.00
CA PRO A 79 8.80 -16.87 1.29
C PRO A 79 8.46 -15.97 0.10
N SER A 80 9.36 -15.02 -0.17
CA SER A 80 9.36 -14.16 -1.35
C SER A 80 10.80 -13.96 -1.84
N VAL A 81 11.00 -13.15 -2.88
CA VAL A 81 12.35 -12.74 -3.32
C VAL A 81 13.13 -11.98 -2.23
N PHE A 82 12.48 -11.50 -1.17
CA PHE A 82 13.10 -10.77 -0.07
C PHE A 82 13.56 -11.66 1.10
N GLY A 83 13.23 -12.96 1.10
CA GLY A 83 13.60 -13.91 2.16
C GLY A 83 12.44 -14.79 2.62
N ASP A 84 12.51 -15.30 3.86
CA ASP A 84 11.50 -16.19 4.47
C ASP A 84 10.20 -15.46 4.93
N PHE A 85 9.88 -14.36 4.25
CA PHE A 85 8.70 -13.54 4.49
C PHE A 85 8.24 -12.90 3.17
N SER A 86 6.99 -12.45 3.14
CA SER A 86 6.38 -11.70 2.05
C SER A 86 5.65 -10.48 2.60
N TYR A 87 5.05 -9.69 1.74
CA TYR A 87 4.18 -8.58 2.11
C TYR A 87 2.77 -8.81 1.59
N ARG A 88 1.79 -8.27 2.31
CA ARG A 88 0.39 -8.16 1.86
C ARG A 88 -0.04 -6.69 1.79
N ILE A 89 -0.98 -6.41 0.91
CA ILE A 89 -1.61 -5.09 0.76
C ILE A 89 -2.63 -4.89 1.87
N VAL A 90 -2.60 -3.71 2.47
CA VAL A 90 -3.61 -3.21 3.40
C VAL A 90 -4.04 -1.83 2.93
N GLU A 91 -5.34 -1.67 2.67
CA GLU A 91 -5.96 -0.43 2.20
C GLU A 91 -6.96 0.09 3.22
N VAL A 92 -6.81 1.35 3.63
CA VAL A 92 -7.65 1.97 4.66
C VAL A 92 -8.59 2.97 4.01
N LYS A 93 -9.90 2.77 4.22
CA LYS A 93 -10.95 3.62 3.65
C LYS A 93 -11.84 4.19 4.74
N SER A 94 -12.08 5.49 4.71
CA SER A 94 -12.96 6.18 5.67
C SER A 94 -14.45 5.85 5.52
N SER A 95 -14.86 5.29 4.37
CA SER A 95 -16.25 4.97 4.07
C SER A 95 -16.69 3.60 4.61
N ARG A 96 -17.82 3.55 5.32
CA ARG A 96 -18.42 2.29 5.81
C ARG A 96 -18.76 1.28 4.72
N ARG A 97 -19.08 1.74 3.51
CA ARG A 97 -19.35 0.89 2.36
C ARG A 97 -18.20 0.97 1.38
N LEU A 98 -17.55 -0.16 1.14
CA LEU A 98 -16.49 -0.26 0.12
C LEU A 98 -17.11 -0.29 -1.27
N ARG A 99 -16.59 0.56 -2.16
CA ARG A 99 -16.93 0.58 -3.59
C ARG A 99 -16.14 -0.50 -4.32
N ASP A 100 -16.71 -1.06 -5.38
CA ASP A 100 -15.99 -2.08 -6.16
C ASP A 100 -14.73 -1.53 -6.83
N SER A 101 -14.72 -0.24 -7.20
CA SER A 101 -13.50 0.43 -7.68
C SER A 101 -12.36 0.44 -6.65
N GLN A 102 -12.67 0.53 -5.35
CA GLN A 102 -11.65 0.47 -4.29
C GLN A 102 -11.10 -0.96 -4.14
N LYS A 103 -11.96 -1.97 -4.28
CA LYS A 103 -11.53 -3.37 -4.26
C LYS A 103 -10.67 -3.71 -5.49
N LEU A 104 -11.07 -3.24 -6.66
CA LEU A 104 -10.30 -3.42 -7.90
C LEU A 104 -8.94 -2.72 -7.82
N GLN A 105 -8.89 -1.52 -7.24
CA GLN A 105 -7.63 -0.81 -6.98
C GLN A 105 -6.71 -1.63 -6.04
N ALA A 106 -7.24 -2.14 -4.93
CA ALA A 106 -6.47 -2.98 -4.01
C ALA A 106 -5.98 -4.28 -4.68
N GLY A 107 -6.83 -4.90 -5.50
CA GLY A 107 -6.46 -6.07 -6.31
C GLY A 107 -5.36 -5.76 -7.33
N LEU A 108 -5.40 -4.59 -7.97
CA LEU A 108 -4.30 -4.13 -8.84
C LEU A 108 -3.01 -3.99 -8.05
N TYR A 109 -3.04 -3.36 -6.87
CA TYR A 109 -1.85 -3.22 -6.03
C TYR A 109 -1.32 -4.59 -5.59
N ASN A 110 -2.19 -5.54 -5.27
CA ASN A 110 -1.82 -6.90 -4.91
C ASN A 110 -1.11 -7.63 -6.07
N ARG A 111 -1.60 -7.43 -7.30
CA ARG A 111 -0.95 -7.97 -8.50
C ARG A 111 0.44 -7.37 -8.72
N VAL A 112 0.59 -6.05 -8.60
CA VAL A 112 1.90 -5.38 -8.75
C VAL A 112 2.87 -5.85 -7.67
N LEU A 113 2.41 -5.95 -6.42
CA LEU A 113 3.19 -6.50 -5.33
C LEU A 113 3.65 -7.93 -5.62
N GLY A 114 2.75 -8.77 -6.14
CA GLY A 114 3.07 -10.14 -6.54
C GLY A 114 4.18 -10.25 -7.58
N LEU A 115 4.14 -9.37 -8.60
CA LEU A 115 5.18 -9.27 -9.61
C LEU A 115 6.53 -8.85 -9.02
N ILE A 116 6.54 -7.93 -8.06
CA ILE A 116 7.75 -7.43 -7.40
C ILE A 116 8.37 -8.51 -6.50
N GLN A 117 7.56 -9.15 -5.67
CA GLN A 117 8.07 -10.04 -4.63
C GLN A 117 8.16 -11.52 -5.05
N GLY A 118 7.73 -11.86 -6.27
CA GLY A 118 7.69 -13.23 -6.78
C GLY A 118 6.60 -14.12 -6.16
N TYR A 119 5.72 -13.55 -5.35
CA TYR A 119 4.60 -14.21 -4.70
C TYR A 119 3.41 -13.26 -4.63
N GLU A 120 2.31 -13.62 -5.28
CA GLU A 120 1.06 -12.86 -5.19
C GLU A 120 0.23 -13.38 -4.01
N PRO A 121 -0.03 -12.55 -2.98
CA PRO A 121 -0.88 -12.95 -1.87
C PRO A 121 -2.28 -13.35 -2.35
N PRO A 122 -2.89 -14.42 -1.82
CA PRO A 122 -4.24 -14.86 -2.22
C PRO A 122 -5.32 -13.87 -1.78
N GLU A 123 -5.01 -13.00 -0.83
CA GLU A 123 -5.90 -12.00 -0.26
C GLU A 123 -5.17 -10.68 0.03
N TYR A 124 -5.93 -9.59 -0.02
CA TYR A 124 -5.52 -8.26 0.46
C TYR A 124 -6.53 -7.79 1.51
N GLN A 125 -6.10 -6.90 2.40
CA GLN A 125 -6.93 -6.42 3.49
C GLN A 125 -7.51 -5.05 3.17
N MET A 126 -8.82 -4.89 3.42
CA MET A 126 -9.51 -3.61 3.38
C MET A 126 -9.96 -3.27 4.80
N VAL A 127 -9.58 -2.10 5.31
CA VAL A 127 -9.96 -1.61 6.65
C VAL A 127 -10.87 -0.40 6.50
N ASN A 128 -12.03 -0.41 7.17
CA ASN A 128 -12.94 0.72 7.17
C ASN A 128 -13.76 0.80 8.48
N PRO A 129 -14.39 1.95 8.80
CA PRO A 129 -15.19 2.09 10.01
C PRO A 129 -16.43 1.19 9.94
N GLY A 130 -16.50 0.16 10.78
CA GLY A 130 -17.68 -0.70 10.90
C GLY A 130 -17.43 -2.21 10.78
N LEU A 131 -16.17 -2.63 10.71
CA LEU A 131 -15.70 -3.99 10.96
C LEU A 131 -14.74 -3.96 12.16
#